data_AF-A0A1Y2TN25-F1
#
_entry.id   AF-A0A1Y2TN25-F1
#
_cell.length_a   1.000
_cell.length_b   1.000
_cell.length_c   1.000
_cell.angle_alpha   90.00
_cell.angle_beta   90.00
_cell.angle_gamma   90.00
#
_symmetry.space_group_name_H-M   'P 1'
#
loop_
_entity.id
_entity.type
_entity.pdbx_description
1 polymer ?
#
loop_
_entity_poly.entity_id
_entity_poly.type
_entity_poly.pdbx_seq_one_letter_code
_entity_poly.pdbx_strand_id
1 'polypeptide(L)'
;MLSKTNGFNKGITGTAVVNALAGAPEYTEIFTLSRSQKSPKHPKTKHATLDLRSSAHEMSKSLSHIPPVTHIYFCAYLADPDEAEASRINGSMLSNFLEALTKSGQTQELKRFSLTCGLKQYGVHQGQPKNPMREDDDDSLFWLEQDDHVIGFAKANFMNLATTLGLYCTVSKELEGSKLVFPGNKTNYLAFNNWTSARLHAEFCLWAGKTAEASNQRFNLVNGDTQSWPDLWPRLAARFGCREDRPEVKKAWETVRDRHGPDQTAWDGATWGFLAFLLGRNYSCIASMSKARKLGWIGYADTWDEFERTFKELEDAKMLPRVAG
;
A
#
# COMPACT_ATOMS: atom_id res chain seq x y z
N MET A 1 11.23 3.92 4.90
CA MET A 1 10.91 3.41 3.54
C MET A 1 12.18 2.88 2.87
N LEU A 2 12.21 1.61 2.41
CA LEU A 2 13.28 1.02 1.60
C LEU A 2 12.72 0.20 0.42
N SER A 3 13.31 0.35 -0.78
CA SER A 3 13.44 -0.71 -1.80
C SER A 3 14.59 -0.37 -2.77
N LYS A 4 15.35 -1.41 -3.20
CA LYS A 4 16.53 -1.34 -4.07
C LYS A 4 16.07 -1.75 -5.48
N THR A 5 15.63 -0.79 -6.29
CA THR A 5 15.50 -0.91 -7.75
C THR A 5 15.70 0.49 -8.34
N ASN A 6 16.37 0.58 -9.48
CA ASN A 6 16.66 1.85 -10.15
C ASN A 6 15.34 2.55 -10.56
N GLY A 7 14.85 3.48 -9.75
CA GLY A 7 13.63 4.24 -10.01
C GLY A 7 12.99 4.76 -8.72
N PHE A 8 12.56 6.03 -8.74
CA PHE A 8 11.98 6.82 -7.64
C PHE A 8 10.86 6.10 -6.87
N ASN A 9 10.97 5.88 -5.55
CA ASN A 9 10.11 4.92 -4.83
C ASN A 9 9.58 5.39 -3.45
N LYS A 10 8.53 6.22 -3.44
CA LYS A 10 7.83 6.59 -2.20
C LYS A 10 6.89 5.44 -1.81
N GLY A 11 6.82 5.05 -0.55
CA GLY A 11 5.85 4.05 -0.08
C GLY A 11 4.45 4.65 -0.03
N ILE A 12 3.44 3.90 -0.50
CA ILE A 12 2.03 4.33 -0.57
C ILE A 12 1.52 4.71 0.82
N THR A 13 1.55 3.77 1.76
CA THR A 13 1.06 3.96 3.13
C THR A 13 1.87 5.01 3.89
N GLY A 14 3.20 4.97 3.79
CA GLY A 14 4.08 5.92 4.48
C GLY A 14 3.85 7.37 4.03
N THR A 15 3.60 7.59 2.73
CA THR A 15 3.28 8.92 2.20
C THR A 15 1.94 9.43 2.71
N ALA A 16 0.92 8.57 2.74
CA ALA A 16 -0.40 8.93 3.26
C ALA A 16 -0.35 9.28 4.75
N VAL A 17 0.38 8.50 5.56
CA VAL A 17 0.59 8.79 6.99
C VAL A 17 1.27 10.14 7.18
N VAL A 18 2.34 10.44 6.44
CA VAL A 18 3.03 11.74 6.52
C VAL A 18 2.08 12.90 6.17
N ASN A 19 1.25 12.74 5.14
CA ASN A 19 0.29 13.78 4.74
C ASN A 19 -0.79 13.99 5.82
N ALA A 20 -1.31 12.91 6.41
CA ALA A 20 -2.30 13.01 7.48
C ALA A 20 -1.72 13.68 8.73
N LEU A 21 -0.50 13.29 9.15
CA LEU A 21 0.21 13.93 10.26
C LEU A 21 0.46 15.41 9.97
N ALA A 22 0.85 15.77 8.75
CA ALA A 22 1.11 17.15 8.37
C ALA A 22 -0.15 18.04 8.48
N GLY A 23 -1.30 17.50 8.06
CA GLY A 23 -2.61 18.16 8.17
C GLY A 23 -3.15 18.26 9.59
N ALA A 24 -2.71 17.40 10.50
CA ALA A 24 -3.14 17.39 11.89
C ALA A 24 -2.40 18.46 12.74
N PRO A 25 -3.12 19.36 13.44
CA PRO A 25 -2.51 20.49 14.14
C PRO A 25 -1.62 20.08 15.33
N GLU A 26 -1.93 18.97 16.00
CA GLU A 26 -1.21 18.47 17.18
C GLU A 26 0.19 17.92 16.86
N TYR A 27 0.46 17.57 15.60
CA TYR A 27 1.80 17.19 15.15
C TYR A 27 2.50 18.41 14.57
N THR A 28 3.58 18.83 15.23
CA THR A 28 4.33 20.06 14.90
C THR A 28 5.61 19.76 14.13
N GLU A 29 6.25 18.63 14.39
CA GLU A 29 7.44 18.16 13.68
C GLU A 29 7.30 16.71 13.24
N ILE A 30 7.61 16.43 11.97
CA ILE A 30 7.47 15.12 11.35
C ILE A 30 8.80 14.73 10.73
N PHE A 31 9.43 13.69 11.25
CA PHE A 31 10.66 13.14 10.69
C PHE A 31 10.36 11.99 9.74
N THR A 32 10.95 12.03 8.56
CA THR A 32 10.74 11.02 7.50
C THR A 32 12.05 10.32 7.20
N LEU A 33 12.02 8.98 7.20
CA LEU A 33 13.23 8.14 7.11
C LEU A 33 13.23 7.31 5.82
N SER A 34 14.24 7.52 4.98
CA SER A 34 14.49 6.74 3.76
C SER A 34 15.95 6.86 3.32
N ARG A 35 16.43 6.03 2.38
CA ARG A 35 17.83 6.09 1.90
C ARG A 35 18.15 7.27 0.98
N SER A 36 17.20 7.65 0.14
CA SER A 36 17.49 8.55 -0.99
C SER A 36 16.35 9.50 -1.32
N GLN A 37 15.26 9.47 -0.55
CA GLN A 37 14.01 10.11 -0.95
C GLN A 37 13.43 11.04 0.09
N LYS A 38 13.27 12.29 -0.32
CA LYS A 38 12.60 13.32 0.46
C LYS A 38 11.08 13.16 0.30
N SER A 39 10.37 13.22 1.42
CA SER A 39 8.91 13.30 1.47
C SER A 39 8.38 14.56 0.73
N PRO A 40 7.07 14.65 0.42
CA PRO A 40 6.48 15.88 -0.08
C PRO A 40 6.91 17.08 0.78
N LYS A 41 7.26 18.21 0.14
CA LYS A 41 7.72 19.39 0.86
C LYS A 41 6.55 19.95 1.68
N HIS A 42 6.62 19.82 3.01
CA HIS A 42 5.71 20.47 3.93
C HIS A 42 6.52 21.19 5.03
N PRO A 43 6.08 22.36 5.55
CA PRO A 43 6.82 23.09 6.58
C PRO A 43 7.13 22.26 7.84
N LYS A 44 6.24 21.32 8.20
CA LYS A 44 6.40 20.42 9.34
C LYS A 44 7.31 19.22 9.09
N THR A 45 7.67 18.93 7.84
CA THR A 45 8.40 17.69 7.50
C THR A 45 9.90 17.91 7.40
N LYS A 46 10.68 17.12 8.13
CA LYS A 46 12.14 17.04 8.07
C LYS A 46 12.54 15.66 7.56
N HIS A 47 13.47 15.59 6.63
CA HIS A 47 13.95 14.32 6.08
C HIS A 47 15.31 13.96 6.66
N ALA A 48 15.44 12.71 7.11
CA ALA A 48 16.72 12.14 7.52
C ALA A 48 16.98 10.85 6.74
N THR A 49 18.24 10.71 6.32
CA THR A 49 18.68 9.52 5.58
C THR A 49 18.87 8.37 6.56
N LEU A 50 18.23 7.23 6.28
CA LEU A 50 18.39 6.00 7.06
C LEU A 50 18.27 4.77 6.16
N ASP A 51 19.24 3.86 6.25
CA ASP A 51 19.16 2.54 5.64
C ASP A 51 18.80 1.49 6.71
N LEU A 52 17.58 0.96 6.66
CA LEU A 52 17.13 -0.10 7.58
C LEU A 52 17.88 -1.43 7.40
N ARG A 53 18.69 -1.58 6.35
CA ARG A 53 19.59 -2.74 6.17
C ARG A 53 20.93 -2.57 6.88
N SER A 54 21.23 -1.39 7.41
CA SER A 54 22.43 -1.15 8.20
C SER A 54 22.34 -1.80 9.58
N SER A 55 23.47 -1.87 10.29
CA SER A 55 23.49 -2.31 11.68
C SER A 55 22.75 -1.31 12.58
N ALA A 56 22.31 -1.77 13.75
CA ALA A 56 21.69 -0.92 14.76
C ALA A 56 22.61 0.26 15.18
N HIS A 57 23.93 0.07 15.16
CA HIS A 57 24.91 1.10 15.48
C HIS A 57 24.99 2.21 14.44
N GLU A 58 24.99 1.87 13.15
CA GLU A 58 25.01 2.90 12.09
C GLU A 58 23.67 3.64 12.01
N MET A 59 22.57 2.92 12.26
CA MET A 59 21.26 3.55 12.38
C MET A 59 21.19 4.49 13.59
N SER A 60 21.71 4.10 14.77
CA SER A 60 21.67 4.96 15.95
C SER A 60 22.45 6.26 15.76
N LYS A 61 23.60 6.22 15.07
CA LYS A 61 24.33 7.43 14.67
C LYS A 61 23.48 8.34 13.78
N SER A 62 22.82 7.76 12.77
CA SER A 62 21.96 8.51 11.84
C SER A 62 20.74 9.15 12.54
N LEU A 63 20.24 8.49 13.60
CA LEU A 63 19.12 8.97 14.42
C LEU A 63 19.52 9.98 15.50
N SER A 64 20.82 10.12 15.82
CA SER A 64 21.30 10.96 16.94
C SER A 64 21.00 12.45 16.80
N HIS A 65 20.79 12.93 15.57
CA HIS A 65 20.44 14.34 15.29
C HIS A 65 18.93 14.61 15.33
N ILE A 66 18.12 13.58 15.54
CA ILE A 66 16.66 13.68 15.64
C ILE A 66 16.32 13.78 17.13
N PRO A 67 15.56 14.78 17.58
CA PRO A 67 15.09 14.82 18.98
C PRO A 67 14.20 13.60 19.28
N PRO A 68 14.11 13.15 20.54
CA PRO A 68 13.22 12.04 20.91
C PRO A 68 11.80 12.24 20.36
N VAL A 69 11.24 11.19 19.76
CA VAL A 69 9.92 11.24 19.13
C VAL A 69 8.86 10.56 20.00
N THR A 70 7.62 11.02 19.90
CA THR A 70 6.50 10.45 20.66
C THR A 70 5.76 9.34 19.91
N HIS A 71 5.82 9.34 18.57
CA HIS A 71 5.11 8.39 17.72
C HIS A 71 6.01 7.91 16.59
N ILE A 72 6.03 6.60 16.35
CA ILE A 72 6.75 5.99 15.25
C ILE A 72 5.78 5.17 14.41
N TYR A 73 5.82 5.37 13.09
CA TYR A 73 5.03 4.62 12.11
C TYR A 73 5.98 3.85 11.18
N PHE A 74 6.05 2.53 11.34
CA PHE A 74 6.90 1.65 10.55
C PHE A 74 6.11 1.07 9.38
N CYS A 75 6.25 1.71 8.21
CA CYS A 75 5.61 1.32 6.95
C CYS A 75 6.65 0.89 5.91
N ALA A 76 7.56 -0.01 6.28
CA ALA A 76 8.63 -0.50 5.40
C ALA A 76 8.61 -2.02 5.30
N TYR A 77 8.86 -2.52 4.08
CA TYR A 77 8.99 -3.93 3.77
C TYR A 77 9.92 -4.09 2.58
N LEU A 78 10.71 -5.16 2.56
CA LEU A 78 11.51 -5.56 1.41
C LEU A 78 10.99 -6.91 0.90
N ALA A 79 10.48 -6.92 -0.33
CA ALA A 79 10.05 -8.14 -0.99
C ALA A 79 11.25 -8.97 -1.42
N ASP A 80 11.12 -10.29 -1.29
CA ASP A 80 12.02 -11.29 -1.84
C ASP A 80 11.17 -12.42 -2.43
N PRO A 81 11.56 -13.03 -3.58
CA PRO A 81 10.87 -14.20 -4.11
C PRO A 81 10.87 -15.41 -3.16
N ASP A 82 11.86 -15.52 -2.28
CA ASP A 82 11.90 -16.52 -1.21
C ASP A 82 11.28 -15.97 0.07
N GLU A 83 10.19 -16.56 0.53
CA GLU A 83 9.47 -16.14 1.74
C GLU A 83 10.32 -16.25 3.01
N ALA A 84 11.19 -17.26 3.10
CA ALA A 84 12.07 -17.42 4.26
C ALA A 84 13.12 -16.30 4.29
N GLU A 85 13.65 -15.91 3.13
CA GLU A 85 14.59 -14.80 3.01
C GLU A 85 13.90 -13.45 3.25
N ALA A 86 12.69 -13.25 2.71
CA ALA A 86 11.87 -12.08 2.98
C ALA A 86 11.63 -11.94 4.50
N SER A 87 11.24 -13.02 5.18
CA SER A 87 11.03 -13.03 6.62
C SER A 87 12.32 -12.68 7.37
N ARG A 88 13.44 -13.31 7.03
CA ARG A 88 14.75 -13.06 7.65
C ARG A 88 15.18 -11.60 7.49
N ILE A 89 15.06 -11.04 6.29
CA ILE A 89 15.44 -9.66 6.00
C ILE A 89 14.56 -8.69 6.77
N ASN A 90 13.24 -8.82 6.69
CA ASN A 90 12.32 -7.88 7.32
C ASN A 90 12.36 -7.97 8.86
N GLY A 91 12.51 -9.18 9.40
CA GLY A 91 12.75 -9.40 10.83
C GLY A 91 14.04 -8.73 11.30
N SER A 92 15.14 -8.88 10.54
CA SER A 92 16.42 -8.22 10.84
C SER A 92 16.31 -6.70 10.76
N MET A 93 15.62 -6.17 9.74
CA MET A 93 15.39 -4.73 9.57
C MET A 93 14.63 -4.14 10.76
N LEU A 94 13.53 -4.78 11.19
CA LEU A 94 12.76 -4.30 12.33
C LEU A 94 13.56 -4.42 13.62
N SER A 95 14.19 -5.57 13.87
CA SER A 95 14.98 -5.82 15.10
C SER A 95 16.11 -4.80 15.26
N ASN A 96 16.92 -4.60 14.21
CA ASN A 96 18.01 -3.64 14.22
C ASN A 96 17.50 -2.20 14.41
N PHE A 97 16.33 -1.87 13.84
CA PHE A 97 15.74 -0.54 13.98
C PHE A 97 15.27 -0.29 15.42
N LEU A 98 14.62 -1.26 16.06
CA LEU A 98 14.21 -1.17 17.47
C LEU A 98 15.42 -1.01 18.41
N GLU A 99 16.50 -1.76 18.15
CA GLU A 99 17.76 -1.61 18.88
C GLU A 99 18.38 -0.21 18.65
N ALA A 100 18.37 0.29 17.42
CA ALA A 100 18.87 1.62 17.09
C ALA A 100 18.08 2.74 17.78
N LEU A 101 16.75 2.63 17.85
CA LEU A 101 15.89 3.58 18.57
C LEU A 101 16.25 3.63 20.06
N THR A 102 16.53 2.47 20.66
CA THR A 102 16.95 2.39 22.07
C THR A 102 18.32 3.03 22.28
N LYS A 103 19.30 2.70 21.42
CA LYS A 103 20.66 3.25 21.47
C LYS A 103 20.75 4.76 21.22
N SER A 104 19.84 5.31 20.43
CA SER A 104 19.79 6.74 20.09
C SER A 104 18.93 7.57 21.04
N GLY A 105 18.33 6.97 22.06
CA GLY A 105 17.47 7.67 23.03
C GLY A 105 16.08 8.02 22.51
N GLN A 106 15.69 7.53 21.32
CA GLN A 106 14.37 7.81 20.72
C GLN A 106 13.22 7.23 21.53
N THR A 107 13.48 6.21 22.36
CA THR A 107 12.46 5.57 23.21
C THR A 107 12.12 6.36 24.47
N GLN A 108 12.84 7.44 24.80
CA GLN A 108 12.66 8.19 26.06
C GLN A 108 11.28 8.86 26.17
N GLU A 109 10.74 9.36 25.05
CA GLU A 109 9.43 10.03 25.00
C GLU A 109 8.40 9.23 24.19
N LEU A 110 8.76 8.02 23.76
CA LEU A 110 7.94 7.23 22.85
C LEU A 110 6.64 6.79 23.53
N LYS A 111 5.52 7.26 22.98
CA LYS A 111 4.17 6.90 23.40
C LYS A 111 3.61 5.75 22.56
N ARG A 112 3.91 5.73 21.27
CA ARG A 112 3.33 4.77 20.31
C ARG A 112 4.32 4.31 19.26
N PHE A 113 4.34 3.01 19.03
CA PHE A 113 4.96 2.39 17.86
C PHE A 113 3.88 1.66 17.06
N SER A 114 3.63 2.10 15.83
CA SER A 114 2.69 1.48 14.91
C SER A 114 3.45 0.72 13.83
N LEU A 115 3.15 -0.56 13.70
CA LEU A 115 3.75 -1.45 12.72
C LEU A 115 2.70 -1.80 11.67
N THR A 116 2.99 -1.49 10.40
CA THR A 116 2.11 -1.87 9.29
C THR A 116 2.45 -3.28 8.82
N CYS A 117 1.47 -4.17 8.96
CA CYS A 117 1.47 -5.53 8.40
C CYS A 117 0.33 -5.63 7.37
N GLY A 118 -0.37 -6.77 7.30
CA GLY A 118 -1.25 -7.13 6.21
C GLY A 118 -1.87 -8.52 6.34
N LEU A 119 -2.72 -8.86 5.37
CA LEU A 119 -3.58 -10.03 5.43
C LEU A 119 -2.84 -11.35 5.22
N LYS A 120 -1.60 -11.34 4.74
CA LYS A 120 -0.73 -12.53 4.72
C LYS A 120 -0.52 -13.16 6.09
N GLN A 121 -0.71 -12.41 7.17
CA GLN A 121 -0.78 -12.96 8.52
C GLN A 121 -1.83 -14.09 8.65
N TYR A 122 -2.92 -14.04 7.86
CA TYR A 122 -3.96 -15.07 7.82
C TYR A 122 -3.68 -16.20 6.82
N GLY A 123 -2.49 -16.24 6.22
CA GLY A 123 -2.09 -17.27 5.26
C GLY A 123 -2.65 -17.08 3.85
N VAL A 124 -3.09 -15.88 3.45
CA VAL A 124 -3.71 -15.66 2.12
C VAL A 124 -2.77 -15.90 0.95
N HIS A 125 -1.46 -15.98 1.18
CA HIS A 125 -0.47 -16.36 0.17
C HIS A 125 -0.37 -17.89 -0.01
N GLN A 126 -0.80 -18.66 0.99
CA GLN A 126 -0.71 -20.13 1.01
C GLN A 126 -2.00 -20.81 0.58
N GLY A 127 -3.13 -20.10 0.61
CA GLY A 127 -4.42 -20.67 0.26
C GLY A 127 -5.59 -19.89 0.84
N GLN A 128 -6.77 -20.52 0.78
CA GLN A 128 -8.00 -19.89 1.22
C GLN A 128 -7.98 -19.67 2.74
N PRO A 129 -8.03 -18.41 3.23
CA PRO A 129 -8.16 -18.14 4.65
C PRO A 129 -9.60 -18.36 5.12
N LYS A 130 -9.79 -18.33 6.45
CA LYS A 130 -11.12 -18.11 7.04
C LYS A 130 -11.69 -16.77 6.56
N ASN A 131 -12.99 -16.73 6.31
CA ASN A 131 -13.68 -15.52 5.90
C ASN A 131 -14.95 -15.31 6.75
N PRO A 132 -15.15 -14.15 7.40
CA PRO A 132 -14.18 -13.05 7.49
C PRO A 132 -12.99 -13.41 8.38
N MET A 133 -11.79 -12.95 8.01
CA MET A 133 -10.58 -13.01 8.82
C MET A 133 -10.77 -12.12 10.05
N ARG A 134 -10.42 -12.63 11.23
CA ARG A 134 -10.53 -11.92 12.50
C ARG A 134 -9.18 -11.87 13.22
N GLU A 135 -8.97 -10.82 13.98
CA GLU A 135 -7.76 -10.61 14.76
C GLU A 135 -7.58 -11.59 15.92
N ASP A 136 -8.47 -12.56 16.12
CA ASP A 136 -8.33 -13.65 17.08
C ASP A 136 -8.23 -15.02 16.39
N ASP A 137 -8.19 -15.06 15.05
CA ASP A 137 -7.89 -16.29 14.33
C ASP A 137 -6.47 -16.80 14.67
N ASP A 138 -6.37 -18.11 14.88
CA ASP A 138 -5.18 -18.80 15.37
C ASP A 138 -3.98 -18.58 14.43
N ASP A 139 -2.88 -18.11 14.99
CA ASP A 139 -1.67 -17.71 14.27
C ASP A 139 -0.81 -18.96 14.00
N SER A 140 -1.00 -19.64 12.87
CA SER A 140 0.03 -20.59 12.43
C SER A 140 1.26 -19.89 11.82
N LEU A 141 1.18 -18.58 11.54
CA LEU A 141 2.25 -17.85 10.84
C LEU A 141 2.40 -16.42 11.39
N PHE A 142 3.20 -16.29 12.44
CA PHE A 142 3.60 -15.01 13.00
C PHE A 142 4.67 -14.36 12.12
N TRP A 143 4.30 -13.78 10.98
CA TRP A 143 5.26 -13.03 10.16
C TRP A 143 4.74 -11.66 9.70
N LEU A 144 5.66 -10.70 9.80
CA LEU A 144 5.52 -9.29 9.47
C LEU A 144 5.36 -9.10 7.97
N GLU A 145 4.14 -9.28 7.48
CA GLU A 145 3.86 -9.22 6.05
C GLU A 145 2.82 -8.16 5.77
N GLN A 146 3.10 -7.27 4.80
CA GLN A 146 2.34 -6.04 4.53
C GLN A 146 1.03 -6.25 3.77
N ASP A 147 0.14 -5.26 3.88
CA ASP A 147 -1.22 -5.22 3.34
C ASP A 147 -1.30 -5.65 1.87
N ASP A 148 -2.11 -6.67 1.60
CA ASP A 148 -2.20 -7.27 0.27
C ASP A 148 -3.01 -6.42 -0.72
N HIS A 149 -3.84 -5.46 -0.30
CA HIS A 149 -4.73 -4.72 -1.22
C HIS A 149 -4.83 -3.21 -0.92
N VAL A 150 -3.69 -2.50 -0.87
CA VAL A 150 -3.71 -1.04 -0.67
C VAL A 150 -4.04 -0.29 -1.97
N ILE A 151 -5.04 0.58 -1.92
CA ILE A 151 -5.38 1.56 -2.95
C ILE A 151 -4.74 2.89 -2.56
N GLY A 152 -3.83 3.39 -3.40
CA GLY A 152 -3.23 4.71 -3.22
C GLY A 152 -2.15 5.02 -4.24
N PHE A 153 -1.75 6.29 -4.28
CA PHE A 153 -0.76 6.77 -5.24
C PHE A 153 0.67 6.70 -4.67
N ALA A 154 1.54 6.01 -5.41
CA ALA A 154 2.98 6.21 -5.31
C ALA A 154 3.71 5.77 -6.58
N LYS A 155 4.82 6.44 -6.89
CA LYS A 155 5.72 6.07 -7.99
C LYS A 155 6.58 4.86 -7.59
N ALA A 156 6.68 3.87 -8.49
CA ALA A 156 7.52 2.65 -8.45
C ALA A 156 7.35 1.68 -7.25
N ASN A 157 6.20 1.70 -6.56
CA ASN A 157 5.94 0.84 -5.40
C ASN A 157 5.70 -0.64 -5.79
N PHE A 158 6.21 -1.59 -5.00
CA PHE A 158 6.17 -3.05 -5.29
C PHE A 158 4.76 -3.68 -5.25
N MET A 159 3.79 -3.06 -4.57
CA MET A 159 2.38 -3.50 -4.55
C MET A 159 1.47 -2.32 -4.86
N ASN A 160 1.15 -2.08 -6.12
CA ASN A 160 0.34 -0.93 -6.53
C ASN A 160 -0.78 -1.35 -7.48
N LEU A 161 -1.92 -1.71 -6.89
CA LEU A 161 -3.06 -2.23 -7.64
C LEU A 161 -3.67 -1.20 -8.58
N ALA A 162 -3.98 -0.01 -8.07
CA ALA A 162 -4.63 1.04 -8.85
C ALA A 162 -3.77 1.47 -10.05
N THR A 163 -2.46 1.64 -9.87
CA THR A 163 -1.58 1.98 -10.99
C THR A 163 -1.56 0.89 -12.04
N THR A 164 -1.43 -0.37 -11.64
CA THR A 164 -1.36 -1.49 -12.58
C THR A 164 -2.69 -1.68 -13.33
N LEU A 165 -3.83 -1.53 -12.66
CA LEU A 165 -5.16 -1.57 -13.30
C LEU A 165 -5.37 -0.40 -14.26
N GLY A 166 -5.01 0.82 -13.86
CA GLY A 166 -5.16 2.01 -14.70
C GLY A 166 -4.33 1.90 -15.99
N LEU A 167 -3.09 1.41 -15.88
CA LEU A 167 -2.23 1.14 -17.04
C LEU A 167 -2.82 0.03 -17.92
N TYR A 168 -3.27 -1.08 -17.32
CA TYR A 168 -3.93 -2.16 -18.03
C TYR A 168 -5.15 -1.66 -18.83
N CYS A 169 -6.03 -0.89 -18.20
CA CYS A 169 -7.21 -0.32 -18.86
C CYS A 169 -6.85 0.66 -19.97
N THR A 170 -5.84 1.51 -19.73
CA THR A 170 -5.33 2.46 -20.73
C THR A 170 -4.81 1.76 -21.97
N VAL A 171 -4.02 0.69 -21.78
CA VAL A 171 -3.52 -0.12 -22.91
C VAL A 171 -4.67 -0.83 -23.61
N SER A 172 -5.59 -1.41 -22.85
CA SER A 172 -6.77 -2.08 -23.39
C SER A 172 -7.65 -1.17 -24.25
N LYS A 173 -7.70 0.12 -23.93
CA LYS A 173 -8.45 1.12 -24.70
C LYS A 173 -7.91 1.28 -26.12
N GLU A 174 -6.59 1.29 -26.29
CA GLU A 174 -5.92 1.46 -27.59
C GLU A 174 -5.89 0.18 -28.44
N LEU A 175 -6.27 -0.96 -27.88
CA LEU A 175 -6.40 -2.19 -28.65
C LEU A 175 -7.57 -2.13 -29.63
N GLU A 176 -7.47 -2.94 -30.69
CA GLU A 176 -8.58 -3.13 -31.64
C GLU A 176 -9.85 -3.57 -30.90
N GLY A 177 -10.94 -2.81 -31.11
CA GLY A 177 -12.21 -3.02 -30.42
C GLY A 177 -12.30 -2.45 -29.00
N SER A 178 -11.23 -1.82 -28.48
CA SER A 178 -11.15 -1.23 -27.13
C SER A 178 -11.62 -2.19 -26.03
N LYS A 179 -11.20 -3.46 -26.11
CA LYS A 179 -11.73 -4.53 -25.27
C LYS A 179 -10.99 -4.62 -23.92
N LEU A 180 -11.73 -4.60 -22.80
CA LEU A 180 -11.18 -4.79 -21.44
C LEU A 180 -11.42 -6.22 -20.96
N VAL A 181 -10.36 -7.03 -21.01
CA VAL A 181 -10.39 -8.44 -20.62
C VAL A 181 -10.13 -8.58 -19.13
N PHE A 182 -10.94 -9.32 -18.38
CA PHE A 182 -10.53 -9.70 -17.03
C PHE A 182 -9.32 -10.66 -17.12
N PRO A 183 -8.13 -10.29 -16.60
CA PRO A 183 -6.91 -11.10 -16.79
C PRO A 183 -6.80 -12.26 -15.77
N GLY A 184 -7.79 -12.38 -14.87
CA GLY A 184 -7.86 -13.43 -13.85
C GLY A 184 -8.72 -14.62 -14.26
N ASN A 185 -9.15 -15.41 -13.26
CA ASN A 185 -10.03 -16.56 -13.46
C ASN A 185 -11.49 -16.25 -13.07
N LYS A 186 -12.44 -17.09 -13.54
CA LYS A 186 -13.88 -16.92 -13.27
C LYS A 186 -14.22 -16.95 -11.77
N THR A 187 -13.54 -17.79 -10.99
CA THR A 187 -13.77 -17.89 -9.55
C THR A 187 -13.38 -16.59 -8.86
N ASN A 188 -12.23 -16.01 -9.21
CA ASN A 188 -11.83 -14.72 -8.66
C ASN A 188 -12.76 -13.61 -9.08
N TYR A 189 -13.17 -13.62 -10.35
CA TYR A 189 -14.09 -12.61 -10.85
C TYR A 189 -15.31 -12.53 -9.94
N LEU A 190 -15.90 -13.69 -9.63
CA LEU A 190 -17.09 -13.79 -8.78
C LEU A 190 -16.78 -13.72 -7.26
N ALA A 191 -15.52 -13.61 -6.85
CA ALA A 191 -15.13 -13.57 -5.45
C ALA A 191 -15.36 -12.19 -4.82
N PHE A 192 -15.62 -12.20 -3.52
CA PHE A 192 -15.77 -10.98 -2.72
C PHE A 192 -14.45 -10.65 -2.03
N ASN A 193 -14.07 -9.38 -2.07
CA ASN A 193 -12.80 -8.91 -1.55
C ASN A 193 -13.00 -7.60 -0.79
N ASN A 194 -12.11 -7.34 0.16
CA ASN A 194 -11.93 -6.03 0.75
C ASN A 194 -10.62 -5.39 0.25
N TRP A 195 -10.65 -4.05 0.18
CA TRP A 195 -9.50 -3.21 -0.14
C TRP A 195 -9.24 -2.22 0.99
N THR A 196 -8.05 -1.63 0.98
CA THR A 196 -7.62 -0.66 2.00
C THR A 196 -7.11 0.61 1.33
N SER A 197 -7.80 1.73 1.54
CA SER A 197 -7.31 3.04 1.12
C SER A 197 -6.11 3.44 1.96
N ALA A 198 -5.04 3.91 1.31
CA ALA A 198 -3.88 4.48 1.98
C ALA A 198 -4.25 5.71 2.84
N ARG A 199 -5.25 6.49 2.41
CA ARG A 199 -5.79 7.62 3.17
C ARG A 199 -6.50 7.13 4.43
N LEU A 200 -7.40 6.16 4.28
CA LEU A 200 -8.09 5.57 5.43
C LEU A 200 -7.11 4.92 6.41
N HIS A 201 -6.04 4.31 5.90
CA HIS A 201 -4.94 3.78 6.70
C HIS A 201 -4.27 4.85 7.54
N ALA A 202 -3.95 5.99 6.93
CA ALA A 202 -3.36 7.11 7.65
C ALA A 202 -4.30 7.61 8.76
N GLU A 203 -5.59 7.76 8.47
CA GLU A 203 -6.61 8.14 9.46
C GLU A 203 -6.69 7.13 10.61
N PHE A 204 -6.63 5.83 10.30
CA PHE A 204 -6.61 4.77 11.30
C PHE A 204 -5.37 4.84 12.18
N CYS A 205 -4.19 5.08 11.60
CA CYS A 205 -2.94 5.27 12.34
C CYS A 205 -3.01 6.47 13.30
N LEU A 206 -3.65 7.57 12.90
CA LEU A 206 -3.86 8.74 13.75
C LEU A 206 -4.86 8.43 14.88
N TRP A 207 -5.96 7.73 14.59
CA TRP A 207 -6.92 7.28 15.60
C TRP A 207 -6.26 6.34 16.62
N ALA A 208 -5.59 5.28 16.16
CA ALA A 208 -4.94 4.31 17.02
C ALA A 208 -3.82 4.94 17.88
N GLY A 209 -3.15 5.99 17.37
CA GLY A 209 -2.16 6.75 18.14
C GLY A 209 -2.76 7.48 19.34
N LYS A 210 -4.03 7.90 19.25
CA LYS A 210 -4.75 8.68 20.29
C LYS A 210 -5.63 7.82 21.19
N THR A 211 -6.08 6.67 20.73
CA THR A 211 -7.02 5.79 21.47
C THR A 211 -6.26 4.92 22.46
N ALA A 212 -6.49 5.11 23.76
CA ALA A 212 -5.79 4.37 24.82
C ALA A 212 -6.01 2.85 24.70
N GLU A 213 -7.24 2.44 24.39
CA GLU A 213 -7.69 1.06 24.24
C GLU A 213 -7.09 0.37 23.00
N ALA A 214 -6.55 1.14 22.05
CA ALA A 214 -5.84 0.62 20.89
C ALA A 214 -4.37 0.23 21.20
N SER A 215 -3.90 0.44 22.44
CA SER A 215 -2.55 0.04 22.87
C SER A 215 -2.37 -1.47 22.90
N ASN A 216 -1.23 -1.95 22.40
CA ASN A 216 -0.86 -3.36 22.41
C ASN A 216 -1.90 -4.26 21.73
N GLN A 217 -2.55 -3.74 20.68
CA GLN A 217 -3.54 -4.46 19.89
C GLN A 217 -3.08 -4.59 18.45
N ARG A 218 -3.43 -5.71 17.83
CA ARG A 218 -3.49 -5.86 16.36
C ARG A 218 -4.90 -5.55 15.86
N PHE A 219 -5.01 -4.95 14.68
CA PHE A 219 -6.27 -4.62 14.03
C PHE A 219 -6.22 -4.97 12.55
N ASN A 220 -7.33 -5.51 12.05
CA ASN A 220 -7.65 -5.45 10.65
C ASN A 220 -7.92 -4.01 10.24
N LEU A 221 -7.61 -3.68 9.00
CA LEU A 221 -7.92 -2.40 8.41
C LEU A 221 -8.31 -2.57 6.95
N VAL A 222 -9.59 -2.36 6.67
CA VAL A 222 -10.18 -2.33 5.32
C VAL A 222 -11.17 -1.17 5.21
N ASN A 223 -11.52 -0.80 3.99
CA ASN A 223 -12.40 0.30 3.61
C ASN A 223 -13.76 0.29 4.31
N GLY A 224 -14.26 -0.90 4.65
CA GLY A 224 -15.53 -1.10 5.35
C GLY A 224 -16.69 -1.44 4.41
N ASP A 225 -16.46 -1.47 3.11
CA ASP A 225 -17.28 -2.12 2.09
C ASP A 225 -16.64 -3.42 1.60
N THR A 226 -17.44 -4.25 0.91
CA THR A 226 -17.00 -5.49 0.27
C THR A 226 -17.41 -5.41 -1.19
N GLN A 227 -16.45 -5.60 -2.09
CA GLN A 227 -16.68 -5.50 -3.54
C GLN A 227 -16.34 -6.82 -4.24
N SER A 228 -16.85 -6.98 -5.46
CA SER A 228 -16.49 -8.06 -6.38
C SER A 228 -16.11 -7.48 -7.73
N TRP A 229 -15.43 -8.26 -8.57
CA TRP A 229 -15.08 -7.78 -9.91
C TRP A 229 -16.29 -7.56 -10.83
N PRO A 230 -17.42 -8.30 -10.74
CA PRO A 230 -18.64 -7.95 -11.46
C PRO A 230 -19.17 -6.54 -11.19
N ASP A 231 -18.90 -5.96 -10.01
CA ASP A 231 -19.23 -4.55 -9.75
C ASP A 231 -18.12 -3.61 -10.23
N LEU A 232 -16.86 -3.90 -9.89
CA LEU A 232 -15.74 -3.00 -10.19
C LEU A 232 -15.32 -2.98 -11.67
N TRP A 233 -15.38 -4.12 -12.36
CA TRP A 233 -14.84 -4.29 -13.71
C TRP A 233 -15.64 -3.53 -14.77
N PRO A 234 -16.99 -3.53 -14.77
CA PRO A 234 -17.76 -2.69 -15.67
C PRO A 234 -17.53 -1.20 -15.42
N ARG A 235 -17.31 -0.79 -14.16
CA ARG A 235 -16.98 0.60 -13.82
C ARG A 235 -15.61 1.00 -14.36
N LEU A 236 -14.60 0.12 -14.27
CA LEU A 236 -13.30 0.33 -14.92
C LEU A 236 -13.45 0.44 -16.44
N ALA A 237 -14.20 -0.47 -17.07
CA ALA A 237 -14.46 -0.42 -18.50
C ALA A 237 -15.09 0.93 -18.91
N ALA A 238 -16.14 1.36 -18.19
CA ALA A 238 -16.79 2.64 -18.43
C ALA A 238 -15.84 3.83 -18.23
N ARG A 239 -15.10 3.85 -17.11
CA ARG A 239 -14.17 4.93 -16.75
C ARG A 239 -13.05 5.12 -17.76
N PHE A 240 -12.57 4.05 -18.38
CA PHE A 240 -11.49 4.11 -19.38
C PHE A 240 -12.00 4.04 -20.83
N GLY A 241 -13.32 4.03 -21.03
CA GLY A 241 -13.96 4.00 -22.35
C GLY A 241 -13.79 2.67 -23.11
N CYS A 242 -13.59 1.56 -22.39
CA CYS A 242 -13.44 0.22 -22.94
C CYS A 242 -14.81 -0.50 -23.05
N ARG A 243 -14.90 -1.47 -23.98
CA ARG A 243 -15.99 -2.46 -24.07
C ARG A 243 -15.51 -3.75 -23.39
N GLU A 244 -16.34 -4.45 -22.61
CA GLU A 244 -15.93 -5.76 -22.06
C GLU A 244 -15.86 -6.82 -23.18
N ASP A 245 -14.70 -7.48 -23.41
CA ASP A 245 -14.53 -8.78 -24.13
C ASP A 245 -13.02 -9.21 -24.22
N ARG A 246 -12.66 -10.44 -24.67
CA ARG A 246 -11.32 -11.12 -24.66
C ARG A 246 -10.50 -11.03 -25.99
N PRO A 247 -9.18 -11.39 -26.07
CA PRO A 247 -7.96 -10.74 -25.53
C PRO A 247 -6.92 -10.25 -26.58
N GLU A 248 -5.94 -9.39 -26.18
CA GLU A 248 -4.48 -9.34 -26.58
C GLU A 248 -3.80 -8.02 -26.11
N VAL A 249 -2.86 -7.98 -25.14
CA VAL A 249 -2.48 -6.70 -24.46
C VAL A 249 -1.04 -6.16 -24.69
N LYS A 250 -0.09 -6.92 -25.24
CA LYS A 250 1.33 -6.48 -25.23
C LYS A 250 1.73 -5.41 -26.27
N LYS A 251 1.14 -5.40 -27.47
CA LYS A 251 1.57 -4.52 -28.58
C LYS A 251 1.05 -3.07 -28.48
N ALA A 252 0.00 -2.84 -27.68
CA ALA A 252 -0.65 -1.53 -27.57
C ALA A 252 0.08 -0.53 -26.67
N TRP A 253 0.86 -0.97 -25.67
CA TRP A 253 1.57 -0.03 -24.78
C TRP A 253 2.53 0.88 -25.56
N GLU A 254 3.24 0.34 -26.55
CA GLU A 254 4.15 1.11 -27.42
C GLU A 254 3.38 2.22 -28.16
N THR A 255 2.15 1.94 -28.60
CA THR A 255 1.29 2.91 -29.28
C THR A 255 0.79 4.01 -28.34
N VAL A 256 0.37 3.66 -27.12
CA VAL A 256 -0.07 4.64 -26.10
C VAL A 256 1.06 5.62 -25.77
N ARG A 257 2.27 5.08 -25.52
CA ARG A 257 3.45 5.87 -25.17
C ARG A 257 3.76 6.90 -26.25
N ASP A 258 3.82 6.45 -27.50
CA ASP A 258 4.26 7.28 -28.61
C ASP A 258 3.21 8.36 -28.98
N ARG A 259 1.92 8.11 -28.73
CA ARG A 259 0.84 9.08 -28.99
C ARG A 259 0.59 10.07 -27.87
N HIS A 260 0.66 9.63 -26.61
CA HIS A 260 0.14 10.40 -25.47
C HIS A 260 1.23 10.83 -24.48
N GLY A 261 2.47 10.36 -24.66
CA GLY A 261 3.62 10.70 -23.83
C GLY A 261 3.56 10.33 -22.33
N PRO A 262 2.88 9.25 -21.88
CA PRO A 262 2.98 8.82 -20.49
C PRO A 262 4.42 8.43 -20.12
N ASP A 263 4.77 8.63 -18.85
CA ASP A 263 6.08 8.28 -18.29
C ASP A 263 6.35 6.77 -18.37
N GLN A 264 7.35 6.35 -19.16
CA GLN A 264 7.73 4.94 -19.35
C GLN A 264 8.09 4.26 -18.01
N THR A 265 8.59 5.02 -17.02
CA THR A 265 8.91 4.46 -15.71
C THR A 265 7.67 3.98 -14.94
N ALA A 266 6.47 4.45 -15.30
CA ALA A 266 5.22 3.94 -14.75
C ALA A 266 4.93 2.50 -15.19
N TRP A 267 5.23 2.17 -16.45
CA TRP A 267 5.10 0.80 -16.98
C TRP A 267 6.14 -0.14 -16.39
N ASP A 268 7.39 0.31 -16.36
CA ASP A 268 8.50 -0.48 -15.81
C ASP A 268 8.31 -0.71 -14.29
N GLY A 269 7.68 0.24 -13.61
CA GLY A 269 7.29 0.15 -12.20
C GLY A 269 5.96 -0.55 -11.93
N ALA A 270 5.24 -1.00 -12.95
CA ALA A 270 3.96 -1.69 -12.79
C ALA A 270 4.18 -3.14 -12.30
N THR A 271 3.38 -3.54 -11.31
CA THR A 271 3.64 -4.76 -10.54
C THR A 271 2.84 -5.93 -11.10
N TRP A 272 3.17 -6.35 -12.32
CA TRP A 272 2.41 -7.37 -13.09
C TRP A 272 2.29 -8.72 -12.38
N GLY A 273 3.36 -9.17 -11.71
CA GLY A 273 3.34 -10.41 -10.92
C GLY A 273 2.35 -10.34 -9.75
N PHE A 274 2.31 -9.20 -9.06
CA PHE A 274 1.33 -8.95 -7.99
C PHE A 274 -0.10 -8.88 -8.54
N LEU A 275 -0.31 -8.24 -9.70
CA LEU A 275 -1.63 -8.23 -10.35
C LEU A 275 -2.07 -9.65 -10.76
N ALA A 276 -1.16 -10.46 -11.31
CA ALA A 276 -1.44 -11.84 -11.68
C ALA A 276 -1.77 -12.71 -10.45
N PHE A 277 -1.06 -12.54 -9.34
CA PHE A 277 -1.38 -13.18 -8.07
C PHE A 277 -2.78 -12.77 -7.57
N LEU A 278 -3.03 -11.46 -7.48
CA LEU A 278 -4.30 -10.92 -7.00
C LEU A 278 -5.48 -11.38 -7.86
N LEU A 279 -5.34 -11.29 -9.18
CA LEU A 279 -6.40 -11.62 -10.13
C LEU A 279 -6.49 -13.14 -10.39
N GLY A 280 -5.43 -13.89 -10.11
CA GLY A 280 -5.35 -15.35 -10.28
C GLY A 280 -5.81 -16.16 -9.07
N ARG A 281 -6.01 -15.56 -7.90
CA ARG A 281 -6.59 -16.20 -6.71
C ARG A 281 -7.95 -16.81 -7.01
N ASN A 282 -8.34 -17.91 -6.38
CA ASN A 282 -9.64 -18.57 -6.61
C ASN A 282 -10.52 -18.60 -5.34
N TYR A 283 -10.33 -17.65 -4.44
CA TYR A 283 -11.09 -17.51 -3.19
C TYR A 283 -11.22 -16.04 -2.76
N SER A 284 -12.23 -15.79 -1.93
CA SER A 284 -12.49 -14.49 -1.31
C SER A 284 -11.47 -14.14 -0.22
N CYS A 285 -11.20 -12.84 -0.08
CA CYS A 285 -10.40 -12.28 1.02
C CYS A 285 -11.17 -11.13 1.69
N ILE A 286 -11.84 -11.45 2.79
CA ILE A 286 -12.68 -10.54 3.56
C ILE A 286 -12.14 -10.44 4.98
N ALA A 287 -11.84 -9.24 5.45
CA ALA A 287 -11.37 -8.99 6.82
C ALA A 287 -12.45 -8.26 7.63
N SER A 288 -12.61 -8.65 8.89
CA SER A 288 -13.59 -8.02 9.78
C SER A 288 -13.02 -6.77 10.45
N MET A 289 -13.70 -5.63 10.29
CA MET A 289 -13.44 -4.41 11.07
C MET A 289 -14.10 -4.39 12.46
N SER A 290 -14.72 -5.49 12.89
CA SER A 290 -15.54 -5.54 14.11
C SER A 290 -14.77 -5.10 15.36
N LYS A 291 -13.50 -5.50 15.49
CA LYS A 291 -12.67 -5.17 16.66
C LYS A 291 -12.42 -3.67 16.77
N ALA A 292 -11.95 -3.05 15.69
CA ALA A 292 -11.74 -1.61 15.65
C ALA A 292 -13.05 -0.83 15.90
N ARG A 293 -14.16 -1.26 15.28
CA ARG A 293 -15.48 -0.63 15.46
C ARG A 293 -15.98 -0.69 16.90
N LYS A 294 -15.75 -1.80 17.62
CA LYS A 294 -16.06 -1.92 19.05
C LYS A 294 -15.28 -0.93 19.92
N LEU A 295 -14.11 -0.48 19.46
CA LEU A 295 -13.29 0.54 20.13
C LEU A 295 -13.57 1.97 19.63
N GLY A 296 -14.63 2.17 18.84
CA GLY A 296 -15.06 3.49 18.39
C GLY A 296 -14.48 3.95 17.06
N TRP A 297 -13.77 3.09 16.31
CA TRP A 297 -13.40 3.41 14.93
C TRP A 297 -14.65 3.43 14.04
N ILE A 298 -14.91 4.58 13.40
CA ILE A 298 -16.03 4.79 12.48
C ILE A 298 -15.59 5.14 11.06
N GLY A 299 -14.28 5.16 10.80
CA GLY A 299 -13.75 5.50 9.48
C GLY A 299 -14.21 4.51 8.41
N TYR A 300 -14.53 5.07 7.24
CA TYR A 300 -15.04 4.37 6.08
C TYR A 300 -14.50 5.02 4.81
N ALA A 301 -14.29 4.21 3.79
CA ALA A 301 -14.04 4.69 2.44
C ALA A 301 -14.84 3.81 1.47
N ASP A 302 -15.49 4.42 0.48
CA ASP A 302 -16.04 3.66 -0.63
C ASP A 302 -14.89 3.22 -1.54
N THR A 303 -14.81 1.93 -1.86
CA THR A 303 -13.69 1.37 -2.62
C THR A 303 -13.62 1.95 -4.04
N TRP A 304 -14.75 2.21 -4.69
CA TRP A 304 -14.76 2.78 -6.04
C TRP A 304 -14.32 4.25 -6.02
N ASP A 305 -14.79 5.04 -5.05
CA ASP A 305 -14.37 6.44 -4.91
C ASP A 305 -12.86 6.57 -4.68
N GLU A 306 -12.26 5.62 -3.94
CA GLU A 306 -10.81 5.58 -3.71
C GLU A 306 -10.02 5.17 -4.97
N PHE A 307 -10.56 4.25 -5.79
CA PHE A 307 -10.01 4.00 -7.13
C PHE A 307 -10.08 5.26 -7.99
N GLU A 308 -11.25 5.90 -8.08
CA GLU A 308 -11.45 7.14 -8.85
C GLU A 308 -10.49 8.25 -8.44
N ARG A 309 -10.34 8.46 -7.13
CA ARG A 309 -9.38 9.43 -6.58
C ARG A 309 -7.96 9.09 -7.01
N THR A 310 -7.55 7.83 -6.84
CA THR A 310 -6.19 7.38 -7.17
C THR A 310 -5.92 7.49 -8.68
N PHE A 311 -6.89 7.18 -9.54
CA PHE A 311 -6.75 7.37 -10.98
C PHE A 311 -6.56 8.84 -11.35
N LYS A 312 -7.32 9.77 -10.75
CA LYS A 312 -7.14 11.21 -10.96
C LYS A 312 -5.75 11.69 -10.51
N GLU A 313 -5.26 11.19 -9.37
CA GLU A 313 -3.89 11.50 -8.91
C GLU A 313 -2.83 10.98 -9.89
N LEU A 314 -3.01 9.78 -10.45
CA LEU A 314 -2.14 9.22 -11.48
C LEU A 314 -2.19 10.04 -12.78
N GLU A 315 -3.36 10.51 -13.19
CA GLU A 315 -3.55 11.38 -14.36
C GLU A 315 -2.84 12.73 -14.18
N ASP A 316 -3.03 13.38 -13.03
CA ASP A 316 -2.36 14.66 -12.72
C ASP A 316 -0.84 14.51 -12.62
N ALA A 317 -0.37 13.36 -12.16
CA ALA A 317 1.06 13.01 -12.15
C ALA A 317 1.61 12.58 -13.52
N LYS A 318 0.79 12.56 -14.58
CA LYS A 318 1.11 12.08 -15.94
C LYS A 318 1.58 10.63 -16.00
N MET A 319 1.16 9.82 -15.03
CA MET A 319 1.37 8.37 -15.03
C MET A 319 0.29 7.64 -15.82
N LEU A 320 -0.91 8.23 -15.90
CA LEU A 320 -1.97 7.84 -16.81
C LEU A 320 -2.32 9.02 -17.73
N PRO A 321 -2.77 8.78 -18.97
CA PRO A 321 -3.38 9.82 -19.77
C PRO A 321 -4.71 10.25 -19.13
N ARG A 322 -5.06 11.53 -19.24
CA ARG A 322 -6.39 12.00 -18.83
C ARG A 322 -7.44 11.36 -19.71
N VAL A 323 -8.44 10.72 -19.11
CA VAL A 323 -9.59 10.24 -19.86
C VAL A 323 -10.38 11.45 -20.35
N ALA A 324 -10.62 11.52 -21.66
CA ALA A 324 -11.51 12.52 -22.23
C ALA A 324 -12.94 12.28 -21.72
N GLY A 325 -13.54 13.32 -21.13
CA GLY A 325 -14.93 13.30 -20.66
C GLY A 325 -15.94 13.21 -21.81
#